data_AF-A0A370G9K8-F1
#
_entry.id   AF-A0A370G9K8-F1
#
_cell.length_a   1.000
_cell.length_b   1.000
_cell.length_c   1.000
_cell.angle_alpha   90.00
_cell.angle_beta   90.00
_cell.angle_gamma   90.00
#
_symmetry.space_group_name_H-M   'P 1'
#
loop_
_entity.id
_entity.type
_entity.pdbx_description
1 polymer ?
#
loop_
_entity_poly.entity_id
_entity_poly.type
_entity_poly.pdbx_seq_one_letter_code
_entity_poly.pdbx_strand_id
1 'polypeptide(L)'
;MNKEDADVVVRYADQTIRAIRETIAEMVRLQEFPEYPSRLSCLYASKTYGEALNWKELFDSYNRKVLQIVKLKVDGSSFEGDGSLLPKEDGLPFAQKIEQARTYWKGNVHNELPELLINGKIEVVEIIEDFTRAE
;
A
#
# COMPACT_ATOMS: atom_id res chain seq x y z
N MET A 1 -26.62 23.54 3.20
CA MET A 1 -25.51 22.75 3.78
C MET A 1 -24.51 23.76 4.32
N ASN A 2 -24.21 23.72 5.62
CA ASN A 2 -23.20 24.61 6.19
C ASN A 2 -21.79 24.06 5.91
N LYS A 3 -20.75 24.81 6.29
CA LYS A 3 -19.36 24.42 6.03
C LYS A 3 -18.99 23.10 6.72
N GLU A 4 -19.44 22.90 7.95
CA GLU A 4 -19.15 21.68 8.72
C GLU A 4 -19.81 20.45 8.09
N ASP A 5 -21.07 20.57 7.68
CA ASP A 5 -21.80 19.51 6.96
C ASP A 5 -21.07 19.14 5.67
N ALA A 6 -20.62 20.14 4.90
CA ALA A 6 -19.88 19.93 3.66
C ALA A 6 -18.55 19.20 3.92
N ASP A 7 -17.80 19.63 4.93
CA ASP A 7 -16.53 19.02 5.32
C ASP A 7 -16.70 17.57 5.80
N VAL A 8 -17.83 17.26 6.47
CA VAL A 8 -18.15 15.89 6.87
C VAL A 8 -18.47 15.03 5.65
N VAL A 9 -19.28 15.53 4.71
CA VAL A 9 -19.65 14.79 3.50
C VAL A 9 -18.43 14.49 2.63
N VAL A 10 -17.54 15.48 2.44
CA VAL A 10 -16.31 15.29 1.65
C VAL A 10 -15.40 14.25 2.30
N ARG A 11 -15.14 14.36 3.60
CA ARG A 11 -14.32 13.37 4.33
C ARG A 11 -14.93 11.97 4.30
N TYR A 12 -16.25 11.88 4.44
CA TYR A 12 -16.96 10.61 4.34
C TYR A 12 -16.78 9.99 2.95
N ALA A 13 -16.98 10.76 1.88
CA ALA A 13 -16.81 10.27 0.52
C ALA A 13 -15.36 9.79 0.28
N ASP A 14 -14.38 10.60 0.67
CA ASP A 14 -12.94 10.30 0.53
C ASP A 14 -12.51 9.04 1.28
N GLN A 15 -12.97 8.85 2.51
CA GLN A 15 -12.64 7.67 3.30
C GLN A 15 -13.40 6.44 2.80
N THR A 16 -14.68 6.60 2.45
CA THR A 16 -15.54 5.49 2.02
C THR A 16 -15.05 4.90 0.72
N ILE A 17 -14.65 5.72 -0.26
CA ILE A 17 -14.14 5.19 -1.54
C ILE A 17 -12.82 4.41 -1.36
N ARG A 18 -11.95 4.85 -0.43
CA ARG A 18 -10.73 4.12 -0.06
C ARG A 18 -11.06 2.79 0.64
N ALA A 19 -12.02 2.78 1.55
CA ALA A 19 -12.48 1.55 2.19
C ALA A 19 -13.08 0.56 1.17
N ILE A 20 -13.86 1.06 0.20
CA ILE A 20 -14.39 0.26 -0.92
C ILE A 20 -13.25 -0.34 -1.74
N ARG A 21 -12.21 0.46 -2.09
CA ARG A 21 -11.02 -0.03 -2.81
C ARG A 21 -10.40 -1.23 -2.11
N GLU A 22 -10.11 -1.10 -0.82
CA GLU A 22 -9.46 -2.18 -0.06
C GLU A 22 -10.38 -3.41 0.09
N THR A 23 -11.69 -3.18 0.26
CA THR A 23 -12.67 -4.27 0.37
C THR A 23 -12.78 -5.07 -0.94
N ILE A 24 -12.85 -4.38 -2.08
CA ILE A 24 -12.88 -5.03 -3.40
C ILE A 24 -11.56 -5.76 -3.68
N ALA A 25 -10.42 -5.14 -3.36
CA ALA A 25 -9.12 -5.76 -3.51
C ALA A 25 -9.02 -7.05 -2.68
N GLU A 26 -9.45 -7.04 -1.42
CA GLU A 26 -9.46 -8.24 -0.56
C GLU A 26 -10.44 -9.31 -1.06
N MET A 27 -11.63 -8.91 -1.52
CA MET A 27 -12.61 -9.84 -2.10
C MET A 27 -12.02 -10.60 -3.29
N VAL A 28 -11.36 -9.90 -4.21
CA VAL A 28 -10.70 -10.53 -5.37
C VAL A 28 -9.54 -11.42 -4.93
N ARG A 29 -8.71 -10.97 -3.96
CA ARG A 29 -7.62 -11.77 -3.40
C ARG A 29 -8.13 -13.09 -2.86
N LEU A 30 -9.20 -13.08 -2.06
CA LEU A 30 -9.79 -14.29 -1.49
C LEU A 30 -10.33 -15.26 -2.55
N GLN A 31 -10.86 -14.73 -3.66
CA GLN A 31 -11.45 -15.53 -4.73
C GLN A 31 -10.41 -16.15 -5.66
N GLU A 32 -9.35 -15.40 -5.99
CA GLU A 32 -8.48 -15.72 -7.12
C GLU A 32 -7.00 -15.86 -6.74
N PHE A 33 -6.56 -15.25 -5.63
CA PHE A 33 -5.16 -15.22 -5.19
C PHE A 33 -5.01 -15.42 -3.67
N PRO A 34 -5.63 -16.46 -3.07
CA PRO A 34 -5.72 -16.62 -1.63
C PRO A 34 -4.37 -16.77 -0.92
N GLU A 35 -3.31 -17.12 -1.66
CA GLU A 35 -1.94 -17.30 -1.19
C GLU A 35 -1.19 -15.99 -0.90
N TYR A 36 -1.62 -14.86 -1.50
CA TYR A 36 -0.95 -13.57 -1.28
C TYR A 36 -1.34 -12.93 0.05
N PRO A 37 -0.43 -12.14 0.67
CA PRO A 37 -0.75 -11.36 1.87
C PRO A 37 -1.95 -10.44 1.65
N SER A 38 -2.86 -10.38 2.62
CA SER A 38 -3.93 -9.38 2.60
C SER A 38 -3.37 -7.99 2.88
N ARG A 39 -3.76 -7.00 2.07
CA ARG A 39 -3.48 -5.57 2.31
C ARG A 39 -4.02 -5.06 3.65
N LEU A 40 -5.01 -5.75 4.20
CA LEU A 40 -5.65 -5.43 5.49
C LEU A 40 -4.89 -6.01 6.69
N SER A 41 -3.90 -6.89 6.46
CA SER A 41 -3.16 -7.57 7.53
C SER A 41 -1.69 -7.85 7.17
N CYS A 42 -1.10 -7.06 6.28
CA CYS A 42 0.31 -7.14 5.90
C CYS A 42 1.11 -5.97 6.49
N LEU A 43 2.43 -6.07 6.39
CA LEU A 43 3.33 -4.92 6.46
C LEU A 43 3.71 -4.52 5.03
N TYR A 44 3.75 -3.21 4.77
CA TYR A 44 4.23 -2.64 3.51
C TYR A 44 5.74 -2.43 3.59
N ALA A 45 6.47 -2.90 2.58
CA ALA A 45 7.93 -2.86 2.52
C ALA A 45 8.41 -2.51 1.09
N SER A 46 9.72 -2.37 0.94
CA SER A 46 10.40 -2.36 -0.35
C SER A 46 11.21 -3.65 -0.51
N LYS A 47 11.51 -4.04 -1.75
CA LYS A 47 12.30 -5.23 -2.05
C LYS A 47 13.79 -4.97 -1.88
N THR A 48 14.21 -3.76 -2.22
CA THR A 48 15.61 -3.33 -2.15
C THR A 48 15.80 -2.06 -1.32
N TYR A 49 17.04 -1.82 -0.89
CA TYR A 49 17.40 -0.56 -0.23
C TYR A 49 17.25 0.65 -1.15
N GLY A 50 17.59 0.51 -2.45
CA GLY A 50 17.40 1.57 -3.44
C GLY A 50 15.92 1.98 -3.57
N GLU A 51 15.00 1.01 -3.64
CA GLU A 51 13.56 1.30 -3.59
C GLU A 51 13.13 1.96 -2.28
N ALA A 52 13.72 1.56 -1.14
CA ALA A 52 13.43 2.20 0.15
C ALA A 52 13.80 3.69 0.14
N LEU A 53 14.93 4.04 -0.50
CA LEU A 53 15.35 5.42 -0.68
C LEU A 53 14.38 6.19 -1.60
N ASN A 54 13.94 5.60 -2.72
CA ASN A 54 12.94 6.23 -3.58
C ASN A 54 11.62 6.49 -2.81
N TRP A 55 11.18 5.53 -2.00
CA TRP A 55 10.01 5.71 -1.11
C TRP A 55 10.23 6.80 -0.07
N LYS A 56 11.44 6.90 0.50
CA LYS A 56 11.81 7.94 1.46
C LYS A 56 11.77 9.33 0.80
N GLU A 57 12.35 9.50 -0.38
CA GLU A 57 12.32 10.76 -1.14
C GLU A 57 10.88 11.18 -1.44
N LEU A 58 10.04 10.21 -1.84
CA LEU A 58 8.61 10.46 -2.01
C LEU A 58 7.97 10.93 -0.70
N PHE A 59 8.20 10.24 0.44
CA PHE A 59 7.66 10.67 1.72
C PHE A 59 8.10 12.08 2.12
N ASP A 60 9.37 12.44 1.90
CA ASP A 60 9.88 13.78 2.17
C ASP A 60 9.15 14.84 1.32
N SER A 61 8.88 14.56 0.04
CA SER A 61 8.14 15.47 -0.86
C SER A 61 6.70 15.75 -0.39
N TYR A 62 6.11 14.85 0.41
CA TYR A 62 4.79 15.01 1.04
C TYR A 62 4.87 15.49 2.50
N ASN A 63 6.04 15.93 2.97
CA ASN A 63 6.29 16.31 4.38
C ASN A 63 5.95 15.20 5.38
N ARG A 64 6.14 13.94 5.00
CA ARG A 64 5.93 12.78 5.87
C ARG A 64 7.27 12.36 6.47
N LYS A 65 7.43 12.58 7.78
CA LYS A 65 8.67 12.27 8.49
C LYS A 65 8.97 10.76 8.48
N VAL A 66 10.10 10.38 7.87
CA VAL A 66 10.67 9.03 7.97
C VAL A 66 11.62 8.98 9.17
N LEU A 67 11.43 8.00 10.05
CA LEU A 67 12.26 7.85 11.25
C LEU A 67 13.50 7.00 10.98
N GLN A 68 13.33 5.87 10.31
CA GLN A 68 14.38 4.89 10.08
C GLN A 68 14.13 4.14 8.78
N ILE A 69 15.20 3.58 8.20
CA ILE A 69 15.13 2.50 7.22
C ILE A 69 15.73 1.26 7.88
N VAL A 70 14.97 0.16 7.92
CA VAL A 70 15.35 -1.08 8.60
C VAL A 70 15.33 -2.25 7.62
N LYS A 71 16.20 -3.23 7.86
CA LYS A 71 16.21 -4.49 7.13
C LYS A 71 15.36 -5.52 7.86
N LEU A 72 14.52 -6.20 7.09
CA LEU A 72 13.61 -7.20 7.61
C LEU A 72 14.03 -8.60 7.16
N LYS A 73 13.97 -9.55 8.07
CA LYS A 73 13.93 -10.98 7.77
C LYS A 73 12.48 -11.45 7.95
N VAL A 74 11.93 -12.08 6.91
CA VAL A 74 10.53 -12.49 6.87
C VAL A 74 10.48 -14.00 6.73
N ASP A 75 9.72 -14.64 7.62
CA ASP A 75 9.30 -16.03 7.54
C ASP A 75 7.77 -16.04 7.30
N GLY A 76 7.39 -16.04 6.02
CA GLY A 76 6.04 -15.84 5.54
C GLY A 76 6.00 -15.63 4.01
N SER A 77 4.91 -15.06 3.51
CA SER A 77 4.71 -14.82 2.08
C SER A 77 4.88 -13.34 1.73
N SER A 78 5.12 -13.08 0.44
CA SER A 78 5.19 -11.74 -0.11
C SER A 78 4.42 -11.60 -1.42
N PHE A 79 4.06 -10.37 -1.75
CA PHE A 79 3.48 -9.99 -3.03
C PHE A 79 4.05 -8.64 -3.48
N GLU A 80 4.52 -8.56 -4.72
CA GLU A 80 5.04 -7.34 -5.32
C GLU A 80 3.96 -6.73 -6.23
N GLY A 81 3.38 -5.63 -5.78
CA GLY A 81 2.26 -4.96 -6.43
C GLY A 81 2.65 -3.63 -7.05
N ASP A 82 1.96 -3.29 -8.13
CA ASP A 82 1.94 -1.92 -8.66
C ASP A 82 0.70 -1.19 -8.12
N GLY A 83 0.90 -0.29 -7.16
CA GLY A 83 -0.18 0.52 -6.58
C GLY A 83 -0.95 1.38 -7.61
N SER A 84 -0.37 1.62 -8.79
CA SER A 84 -1.05 2.31 -9.89
C SER A 84 -2.17 1.47 -10.52
N LEU A 85 -2.19 0.15 -10.32
CA LEU A 85 -3.22 -0.74 -10.84
C LEU A 85 -4.40 -0.92 -9.88
N LEU A 86 -4.28 -0.45 -8.63
CA LEU A 86 -5.38 -0.54 -7.66
C LEU A 86 -6.62 0.23 -8.15
N PRO A 87 -7.82 -0.19 -7.72
CA PRO A 87 -9.03 0.55 -8.01
C PRO A 87 -8.92 2.01 -7.60
N LYS A 88 -9.27 2.91 -8.52
CA LYS A 88 -9.11 4.35 -8.32
C LYS A 88 -10.19 4.90 -7.39
N GLU A 89 -9.94 6.08 -6.83
CA GLU A 89 -10.86 6.82 -5.96
C GLU A 89 -11.92 7.61 -6.77
N ASP A 90 -12.31 7.06 -7.92
CA ASP A 90 -13.32 7.63 -8.82
C ASP A 90 -14.69 6.96 -8.65
N GLY A 91 -15.71 7.51 -9.32
CA GLY A 91 -17.07 7.00 -9.31
C GLY A 91 -17.33 5.86 -10.30
N LEU A 92 -16.31 5.14 -10.78
CA LEU A 92 -16.53 4.03 -11.71
C LEU A 92 -17.35 2.89 -11.08
N PRO A 93 -18.14 2.13 -11.88
CA PRO A 93 -18.89 1.00 -11.37
C PRO A 93 -18.01 -0.04 -10.69
N PHE A 94 -18.53 -0.70 -9.64
CA PHE A 94 -17.77 -1.70 -8.89
C PHE A 94 -17.31 -2.88 -9.76
N ALA A 95 -18.08 -3.25 -10.80
CA ALA A 95 -17.65 -4.27 -11.76
C ALA A 95 -16.31 -3.92 -12.42
N GLN A 96 -16.06 -2.65 -12.75
CA GLN A 96 -14.78 -2.21 -13.32
C GLN A 96 -13.68 -2.16 -12.26
N LYS A 97 -14.01 -1.77 -11.02
CA LYS A 97 -13.08 -1.80 -9.90
C LYS A 97 -12.63 -3.23 -9.57
N ILE A 98 -13.49 -4.22 -9.73
CA ILE A 98 -13.14 -5.64 -9.58
C ILE A 98 -12.09 -6.04 -10.64
N GLU A 99 -12.25 -5.64 -11.90
CA GLU A 99 -11.24 -5.89 -12.94
C GLU A 99 -9.90 -5.20 -12.67
N GLN A 100 -9.93 -3.97 -12.13
CA GLN A 100 -8.71 -3.27 -11.68
C GLN A 100 -8.01 -4.06 -10.56
N ALA A 101 -8.76 -4.52 -9.56
CA ALA A 101 -8.22 -5.36 -8.49
C ALA A 101 -7.64 -6.69 -9.01
N ARG A 102 -8.28 -7.35 -9.99
CA ARG A 102 -7.70 -8.53 -10.67
C ARG A 102 -6.38 -8.20 -11.35
N THR A 103 -6.32 -7.06 -12.01
CA THR A 103 -5.12 -6.61 -12.73
C THR A 103 -3.98 -6.32 -11.76
N TYR A 104 -4.27 -5.69 -10.62
CA TYR A 104 -3.31 -5.53 -9.52
C TYR A 104 -2.76 -6.89 -9.07
N TRP A 105 -3.64 -7.84 -8.70
CA TRP A 105 -3.22 -9.12 -8.14
C TRP A 105 -2.55 -10.08 -9.13
N LYS A 106 -2.81 -9.96 -10.44
CA LYS A 106 -2.07 -10.72 -11.46
C LYS A 106 -0.58 -10.43 -11.44
N GLY A 107 -0.17 -9.27 -10.92
CA GLY A 107 1.21 -8.84 -10.86
C GLY A 107 1.73 -8.43 -12.24
N ASN A 108 2.25 -7.21 -12.37
CA ASN A 108 3.05 -6.78 -13.50
C ASN A 108 4.10 -5.79 -12.98
N VAL A 109 5.37 -6.13 -13.18
CA VAL A 109 6.54 -5.55 -12.47
C VAL A 109 7.13 -4.35 -13.23
N HIS A 110 6.30 -3.56 -13.91
CA HIS A 110 6.76 -2.35 -14.61
C HIS A 110 6.32 -1.10 -13.86
N ASN A 111 6.85 -0.93 -12.65
CA ASN A 111 6.68 0.28 -11.87
C ASN A 111 8.03 0.70 -11.26
N GLU A 112 8.28 2.00 -11.24
CA GLU A 112 9.44 2.64 -10.62
C GLU A 112 9.42 2.56 -9.08
N LEU A 113 8.22 2.41 -8.49
CA LEU A 113 7.98 2.31 -7.05
C LEU A 113 7.09 1.10 -6.73
N PRO A 114 7.61 -0.13 -6.83
CA PRO A 114 6.87 -1.32 -6.45
C PRO A 114 6.54 -1.28 -4.95
N GLU A 115 5.37 -1.79 -4.60
CA GLU A 115 4.90 -1.97 -3.24
C GLU A 115 5.01 -3.44 -2.85
N LEU A 116 5.80 -3.76 -1.82
CA LEU A 116 5.93 -5.12 -1.34
C LEU A 116 5.01 -5.34 -0.14
N LEU A 117 4.03 -6.23 -0.28
CA LEU A 117 3.23 -6.72 0.84
C LEU A 117 3.95 -7.93 1.45
N ILE A 118 4.14 -7.95 2.76
CA ILE A 118 4.72 -9.09 3.50
C ILE A 118 3.86 -9.47 4.70
N ASN A 119 3.81 -10.76 5.03
CA ASN A 119 3.16 -11.27 6.24
C ASN A 119 4.00 -12.36 6.93
N GLY A 120 3.43 -13.00 7.95
CA GLY A 120 4.10 -14.03 8.73
C GLY A 120 4.93 -13.45 9.87
N LYS A 121 6.03 -14.13 10.23
CA LYS A 121 6.94 -13.67 11.29
C LYS A 121 7.97 -12.72 10.67
N ILE A 122 7.95 -11.47 11.13
CA ILE A 122 8.82 -10.40 10.64
C ILE A 122 9.77 -10.00 11.76
N GLU A 123 11.06 -10.03 11.47
CA GLU A 123 12.14 -9.67 12.39
C GLU A 123 12.95 -8.51 11.81
N VAL A 124 13.16 -7.46 12.60
CA VAL A 124 14.13 -6.42 12.28
C VAL A 124 15.52 -6.97 12.57
N VAL A 125 16.33 -7.15 11.54
CA VAL A 125 17.69 -7.71 11.68
C VAL A 125 18.77 -6.64 11.66
N GLU A 126 18.45 -5.44 11.18
CA GLU A 126 19.39 -4.33 11.03
C GLU A 126 18.65 -3.00 10.94
N ILE A 127 19.18 -1.96 11.59
CA ILE A 127 18.78 -0.57 11.33
C ILE A 127 19.81 -0.01 10.36
N ILE A 128 19.41 0.25 9.13
CA ILE A 128 20.30 0.73 8.06
C ILE A 128 20.55 2.23 8.25
N GLU A 129 19.47 2.99 8.48
CA GLU A 129 19.52 4.45 8.68
C GLU A 129 18.63 4.85 9.86
N ASP A 130 19.12 5.77 10.69
CA ASP A 130 18.36 6.37 11.79
C ASP A 130 18.36 7.90 11.66
N PHE A 131 17.27 8.45 11.13
CA PHE A 131 17.10 9.89 10.89
C PHE A 131 16.64 10.65 12.14
N THR A 132 16.47 9.98 13.28
CA THR A 132 16.09 10.63 14.54
C THR A 132 17.29 11.16 15.31
N ARG A 133 18.47 10.61 15.03
CA ARG A 133 19.74 11.06 15.56
C ARG A 133 20.28 12.10 14.60
N ALA A 134 20.07 13.38 14.90
CA ALA A 134 20.78 14.44 14.20
C ALA A 134 22.29 14.29 14.47
N GLU A 135 23.11 14.49 13.44
CA GLU A 135 24.48 14.99 13.63
C GLU A 135 24.44 16.46 14.05
#